data_AF-A0A3D2ULD2-F1
#
_entry.id   AF-A0A3D2ULD2-F1
#
_cell.length_a   1.000
_cell.length_b   1.000
_cell.length_c   1.000
_cell.angle_alpha   90.00
_cell.angle_beta   90.00
_cell.angle_gamma   90.00
#
_symmetry.space_group_name_H-M   'P 1'
#
loop_
_entity.id
_entity.type
_entity.pdbx_description
1 polymer ?
#
loop_
_entity_poly.entity_id
_entity_poly.type
_entity_poly.pdbx_seq_one_letter_code
_entity_poly.pdbx_strand_id
1 'polypeptide(L)'
;MTNQTSPETKNRFTFQTFILLLIPIILLAGVIFLFLQTGGGLDLEAPVPIEDLTIERYELDVDNIKLYVQNTGPEELTVASLIVNEAVMPFTVSPSATIPR
;
A
#
# COMPACT_ATOMS: atom_id res chain seq x y z
N MET A 1 -74.95 14.68 33.29
CA MET A 1 -73.62 14.62 33.93
C MET A 1 -72.65 14.08 32.89
N THR A 2 -71.75 14.93 32.38
CA THR A 2 -70.78 14.60 31.32
C THR A 2 -69.48 14.12 31.95
N ASN A 3 -69.13 12.85 31.76
CA ASN A 3 -67.84 12.32 32.23
C ASN A 3 -66.78 12.58 31.16
N GLN A 4 -65.79 13.41 31.53
CA GLN A 4 -64.58 13.67 30.76
C GLN A 4 -63.62 12.50 30.95
N THR A 5 -63.33 11.75 29.89
CA THR A 5 -62.25 10.75 29.90
C THR A 5 -60.93 11.43 29.51
N SER A 6 -60.01 11.50 30.46
CA SER A 6 -58.65 12.02 30.25
C SER A 6 -57.89 11.10 29.27
N PRO A 7 -57.15 11.63 28.28
CA PRO A 7 -56.40 10.80 27.35
C PRO A 7 -55.17 10.18 28.05
N GLU A 8 -55.12 8.85 28.05
CA GLU A 8 -53.96 8.09 28.50
C GLU A 8 -52.81 8.27 27.48
N THR A 9 -51.78 9.02 27.85
CA THR A 9 -50.59 9.18 27.02
C THR A 9 -49.79 7.88 27.04
N LYS A 10 -50.12 6.97 26.14
CA LYS A 10 -49.41 5.71 25.93
C LYS A 10 -47.98 6.00 25.49
N ASN A 11 -47.00 5.70 26.34
CA ASN A 11 -45.59 5.90 26.02
C ASN A 11 -45.22 5.02 24.80
N ARG A 12 -44.89 5.67 23.68
CA ARG A 12 -44.67 5.02 22.38
C ARG A 12 -43.25 4.46 22.24
N PHE A 13 -42.36 4.76 23.19
CA PHE A 13 -41.00 4.24 23.21
C PHE A 13 -40.94 2.94 23.99
N THR A 14 -41.00 1.82 23.27
CA THR A 14 -40.73 0.50 23.83
C THR A 14 -39.23 0.23 23.83
N PHE A 15 -38.78 -0.65 24.71
CA PHE A 15 -37.40 -1.14 24.75
C PHE A 15 -36.94 -1.70 23.38
N GLN A 16 -37.86 -2.27 22.62
CA GLN A 16 -37.64 -2.73 21.25
C GLN A 16 -37.24 -1.58 20.30
N THR A 17 -37.92 -0.42 20.38
CA THR A 17 -37.56 0.78 19.62
C THR A 17 -36.16 1.29 19.97
N PHE A 18 -35.78 1.21 21.24
CA PHE A 18 -34.45 1.61 21.71
C PHE A 18 -33.34 0.69 21.16
N ILE A 19 -33.55 -0.63 21.19
CA ILE A 19 -32.62 -1.59 20.59
C ILE A 19 -32.47 -1.35 19.09
N LEU A 20 -33.60 -1.19 18.38
CA LEU A 20 -33.60 -0.91 16.94
C LEU A 20 -32.82 0.36 16.57
N LEU A 21 -32.81 1.36 17.45
CA LEU A 21 -32.03 2.59 17.27
C LEU A 21 -30.53 2.39 17.56
N LEU A 22 -30.18 1.53 18.50
CA LEU A 22 -28.77 1.26 18.84
C LEU A 22 -28.07 0.34 17.83
N ILE A 23 -28.77 -0.63 17.25
CA ILE A 23 -28.20 -1.57 16.27
C ILE A 23 -27.38 -0.88 15.17
N PRO A 24 -27.88 0.12 14.43
CA PRO A 24 -27.10 0.76 13.36
C PRO A 24 -25.86 1.50 13.90
N ILE A 25 -25.93 2.07 15.10
CA ILE A 25 -24.80 2.77 15.72
C ILE A 25 -23.69 1.78 16.09
N ILE A 26 -24.06 0.64 16.68
CA ILE A 26 -23.12 -0.41 17.06
C ILE A 26 -22.46 -1.02 15.82
N LEU A 27 -23.24 -1.28 14.76
CA LEU A 27 -22.71 -1.79 13.49
C LEU A 27 -21.72 -0.80 12.87
N LEU A 28 -22.07 0.49 12.83
CA LEU A 28 -21.18 1.53 12.31
C LEU A 28 -19.87 1.60 13.12
N ALA A 29 -19.97 1.61 14.45
CA ALA A 29 -18.79 1.61 15.32
C ALA A 29 -17.91 0.37 15.10
N GLY A 30 -18.52 -0.81 14.91
CA GLY A 30 -17.82 -2.05 14.62
C GLY A 30 -17.07 -2.00 13.29
N VAL A 31 -17.68 -1.46 12.23
CA VAL A 31 -17.00 -1.31 10.93
C VAL A 31 -15.86 -0.31 11.03
N ILE A 32 -16.05 0.85 11.69
CA ILE A 32 -14.97 1.83 11.89
C ILE A 32 -13.80 1.21 12.64
N PHE A 33 -14.08 0.47 13.72
CA PHE A 33 -13.06 -0.24 14.48
C PHE A 33 -12.29 -1.24 13.62
N LEU A 34 -12.99 -2.02 12.78
CA LEU A 34 -12.37 -2.95 11.84
C LEU A 34 -11.45 -2.22 10.86
N PHE A 35 -11.88 -1.09 10.30
CA PHE A 35 -11.07 -0.29 9.38
C PHE A 35 -9.81 0.26 10.05
N LEU A 36 -9.93 0.78 11.29
CA LEU A 36 -8.78 1.27 12.04
C LEU A 36 -7.77 0.16 12.36
N GLN A 37 -8.24 -1.06 12.62
CA GLN A 37 -7.37 -2.19 12.94
C GLN A 37 -6.74 -2.85 11.71
N THR A 38 -7.41 -2.80 10.55
CA THR A 38 -6.94 -3.42 9.30
C THR A 38 -6.26 -2.44 8.34
N GLY A 39 -6.19 -1.16 8.69
CA GLY A 39 -5.72 -0.10 7.79
C GLY A 39 -6.69 0.21 6.64
N GLY A 40 -7.87 -0.43 6.60
CA GLY A 40 -8.92 -0.16 5.62
C GLY A 40 -8.52 -0.42 4.16
N GLY A 41 -7.45 -1.18 3.92
CA GLY A 41 -6.85 -1.34 2.59
C GLY A 41 -6.19 -0.06 2.05
N LEU A 42 -5.94 0.92 2.91
CA LEU A 42 -5.27 2.19 2.58
C LEU A 42 -3.76 2.15 2.82
N ASP A 43 -3.25 1.05 3.35
CA ASP A 43 -1.82 0.74 3.38
C ASP A 43 -1.39 0.28 1.98
N LEU A 44 -1.61 1.17 1.02
CA LEU A 44 -1.11 1.01 -0.33
C LEU A 44 0.40 1.24 -0.22
N GLU A 45 1.18 0.17 -0.36
CA GLU A 45 2.61 0.28 -0.59
C GLU A 45 2.83 1.37 -1.64
N ALA A 46 3.79 2.25 -1.37
CA ALA A 46 4.16 3.31 -2.30
C ALA A 46 4.28 2.70 -3.70
N PRO A 47 3.81 3.40 -4.76
CA PRO A 47 3.82 2.86 -6.12
C PRO A 47 5.18 2.21 -6.38
N VAL A 48 5.15 0.93 -6.78
CA VAL A 48 6.29 -0.01 -6.85
C VAL A 48 7.59 0.75 -7.12
N PRO A 49 8.60 0.65 -6.23
CA PRO A 49 9.88 1.32 -6.39
C PRO A 49 10.35 1.18 -7.83
N ILE A 50 10.54 2.32 -8.51
CA ILE A 50 11.05 2.30 -9.86
C ILE A 50 12.54 2.04 -9.75
N GLU A 51 12.95 0.83 -10.09
CA GLU A 51 14.34 0.47 -10.29
C GLU A 51 14.92 1.40 -11.36
N ASP A 52 15.94 2.18 -11.00
CA ASP A 52 16.57 3.12 -11.91
C ASP A 52 18.09 2.98 -11.81
N LEU A 53 18.72 2.62 -12.93
CA LEU A 53 20.15 2.39 -13.03
C LEU A 53 20.66 3.14 -14.25
N THR A 54 21.59 4.06 -14.02
CA THR A 54 22.19 4.87 -15.06
C THR A 54 23.64 4.45 -15.32
N ILE A 55 24.07 4.46 -16.58
CA ILE A 55 25.47 4.29 -16.96
C ILE A 55 26.14 5.66 -16.95
N GLU A 56 27.05 5.90 -16.00
CA GLU A 56 27.80 7.15 -15.89
C GLU A 56 28.94 7.25 -16.92
N ARG A 57 29.58 6.11 -17.19
CA ARG A 57 30.74 6.01 -18.09
C ARG A 57 30.80 4.62 -18.69
N TYR A 58 31.30 4.55 -19.92
CA TYR A 58 31.70 3.30 -20.54
C TYR A 58 33.11 3.41 -21.09
N GLU A 59 33.85 2.31 -21.02
CA GLU A 59 35.15 2.13 -21.65
C GLU A 59 35.08 0.90 -22.57
N LEU A 60 35.51 1.10 -23.82
CA LEU A 60 35.53 0.07 -24.85
C LEU A 60 36.98 -0.33 -25.10
N ASP A 61 37.34 -1.53 -24.68
CA ASP A 61 38.61 -2.17 -24.99
C ASP A 61 38.39 -3.25 -26.06
N VAL A 62 39.48 -3.72 -26.68
CA VAL A 62 39.41 -4.75 -27.73
C VAL A 62 38.77 -6.05 -27.21
N ASP A 63 39.00 -6.39 -25.94
CA ASP A 63 38.59 -7.67 -25.35
C ASP A 63 37.48 -7.54 -24.30
N ASN A 64 37.15 -6.32 -23.85
CA ASN A 64 36.17 -6.12 -22.79
C ASN A 64 35.46 -4.77 -22.89
N ILE A 65 34.25 -4.72 -22.34
CA ILE A 65 33.47 -3.49 -22.18
C ILE A 65 33.33 -3.26 -20.67
N LYS A 66 33.80 -2.11 -20.19
CA LYS A 66 33.60 -1.70 -18.79
C LYS A 66 32.47 -0.69 -18.73
N LEU A 67 31.50 -0.95 -17.87
CA LEU A 67 30.38 -0.07 -17.60
C LEU A 67 30.48 0.41 -16.15
N TYR A 68 30.47 1.72 -15.95
CA TYR A 68 30.35 2.36 -14.65
C TYR A 68 28.90 2.75 -14.48
N VAL A 69 28.24 2.16 -13.49
CA VAL A 69 26.81 2.31 -13.25
C VAL A 69 26.53 2.91 -11.88
N GLN A 70 25.44 3.66 -11.78
CA GLN A 70 24.96 4.28 -10.56
C GLN A 70 23.48 3.98 -10.37
N ASN A 71 23.11 3.52 -9.18
CA ASN A 71 21.72 3.39 -8.76
C ASN A 71 21.13 4.79 -8.53
N THR A 72 20.15 5.18 -9.33
CA THR A 72 19.44 6.46 -9.21
C THR A 72 18.04 6.27 -8.61
N GLY A 73 17.69 5.04 -8.24
CA GLY A 73 16.44 4.66 -7.60
C GLY A 73 16.37 4.99 -6.10
N PRO A 74 15.20 4.79 -5.47
CA PRO A 74 14.99 5.07 -4.06
C PRO A 74 15.51 3.96 -3.11
N GLU A 75 15.70 2.75 -3.63
CA GLU A 75 16.05 1.55 -2.86
C GLU A 75 17.31 0.88 -3.45
N GLU A 76 17.90 -0.06 -2.71
CA GLU A 76 19.03 -0.85 -3.23
C GLU A 76 18.62 -1.71 -4.42
N LEU A 77 19.53 -1.91 -5.37
CA LEU A 77 19.27 -2.73 -6.56
C LEU A 77 20.40 -3.73 -6.79
N THR A 78 20.07 -4.88 -7.37
CA THR A 78 21.04 -5.92 -7.72
C THR A 78 21.08 -6.16 -9.23
N VAL A 79 22.26 -6.08 -9.83
CA VAL A 79 22.45 -6.35 -11.26
C VAL A 79 22.32 -7.85 -11.52
N ALA A 80 21.20 -8.28 -12.11
CA ALA A 80 20.89 -9.69 -12.35
C ALA A 80 21.33 -10.21 -13.72
N SER A 81 21.30 -9.37 -14.76
CA SER A 81 21.65 -9.77 -16.12
C SER A 81 22.20 -8.59 -16.93
N LEU A 82 23.04 -8.89 -17.92
CA LEU A 82 23.52 -7.92 -18.91
C LEU A 82 23.07 -8.38 -20.29
N ILE A 83 22.37 -7.50 -21.01
CA ILE A 83 21.92 -7.77 -22.37
C ILE A 83 22.63 -6.80 -23.32
N VAL A 84 23.32 -7.34 -24.32
CA VAL A 84 23.99 -6.57 -25.36
C VAL A 84 23.50 -7.08 -26.70
N ASN A 85 22.94 -6.20 -27.53
CA ASN A 85 22.38 -6.55 -28.84
C ASN A 85 21.46 -7.78 -28.77
N GLU A 86 20.50 -7.76 -27.84
CA GLU A 86 19.50 -8.81 -27.62
C GLU A 86 20.06 -10.17 -27.14
N ALA A 87 21.35 -10.25 -26.79
CA ALA A 87 21.97 -11.45 -26.23
C ALA A 87 22.29 -11.27 -24.74
N VAL A 88 22.01 -12.31 -23.94
CA VAL A 88 22.44 -12.38 -22.53
C VAL A 88 23.94 -12.66 -22.48
N MET A 89 24.70 -11.73 -21.90
CA MET A 89 26.16 -11.78 -21.84
C MET A 89 26.63 -12.19 -20.45
N PRO A 90 27.72 -12.97 -20.33
CA PRO A 90 28.40 -13.14 -19.06
C PRO A 90 29.01 -11.82 -18.62
N PHE A 91 28.92 -11.51 -17.33
CA PHE A 91 29.46 -10.29 -16.75
C PHE A 91 30.01 -10.55 -15.35
N THR A 92 30.87 -9.65 -14.90
CA THR A 92 31.39 -9.63 -13.53
C THR A 92 31.18 -8.23 -12.97
N VAL A 93 30.73 -8.14 -11.72
CA VAL A 93 30.53 -6.85 -11.05
C VAL A 93 31.56 -6.68 -9.94
N SER A 94 32.15 -5.49 -9.88
CA SER A 94 33.03 -5.06 -8.80
C SER A 94 32.61 -3.64 -8.39
N PRO A 95 32.55 -3.32 -7.08
CA PRO A 95 32.93 -4.17 -5.94
C PRO A 95 31.84 -5.15 -5.48
N SER A 96 30.56 -4.90 -5.83
CA SER A 96 29.41 -5.70 -5.42
C SER A 96 28.32 -5.64 -6.48
N ALA A 97 27.58 -6.74 -6.68
CA ALA A 97 26.43 -6.77 -7.58
C ALA A 97 25.20 -6.03 -7.00
N THR A 98 25.14 -5.87 -5.67
CA THR A 98 24.13 -5.04 -4.99
C THR A 98 24.69 -3.63 -4.82
N ILE A 99 23.98 -2.66 -5.41
CA ILE A 99 24.35 -1.25 -5.49
C ILE A 99 23.42 -0.47 -4.55
N PRO A 100 23.95 0.15 -3.48
CA PRO A 100 23.16 1.00 -2.61
C PRO A 100 22.67 2.25 -3.37
N ARG A 101 21.72 2.96 -2.79
CA ARG A 101 21.31 4.28 -3.28
C ARG A 101 22.43 5.30 -3.19
#